data_AF-A0A850SAA9-F1
#
_entry.id   AF-A0A850SAA9-F1
#
_cell.length_a   1.000
_cell.length_b   1.000
_cell.length_c   1.000
_cell.angle_alpha   90.00
_cell.angle_beta   90.00
_cell.angle_gamma   90.00
#
_symmetry.space_group_name_H-M   'P 1'
#
loop_
_entity.id
_entity.type
_entity.pdbx_description
1 polymer ?
#
loop_
_entity_poly.entity_id
_entity_poly.type
_entity_poly.pdbx_seq_one_letter_code
_entity_poly.pdbx_strand_id
1 'polypeptide(L)'
;MALRKLGNPGINPGGVGKLYGEDWNRLVDALTGGIAESLIFLGPLRVGQGGTSYGKISVSNAGFDGISVENVNAGGSTWGLFVGDSGIGLGSTAGIIRKGSSGAGIGGGDTLVMLRFNTSGDLGLLSGGKLYLDNAANTGGIGGDTYITEGATNRLDFYGGGVRWLMLGYNDGIVIPSTKKLFLDDGGDSYLCEIGANQIAIVAGGTERLRVHGGNQSIEVRASDLVIDAAKRLYLDGGSDTYIRETSANVVDVYVGGVQMMQLNTTHIDINQKTLRNPKNSANTAVSGTPKTVEIDIAGTPYYFLAYPTSSA
;
A
#
# COMPACT_ATOMS: atom_id res chain seq x y z
N MET A 1 -64.83 33.67 -35.74
CA MET A 1 -65.62 33.52 -34.51
C MET A 1 -65.89 34.90 -33.96
N ALA A 2 -67.16 35.35 -34.00
CA ALA A 2 -67.55 36.68 -33.56
C ALA A 2 -67.71 36.69 -32.04
N LEU A 3 -66.95 37.54 -31.34
CA LEU A 3 -67.15 37.78 -29.90
C LEU A 3 -68.48 38.54 -29.74
N ARG A 4 -69.53 37.77 -29.46
CA ARG A 4 -70.85 38.23 -29.09
C ARG A 4 -70.72 39.03 -27.80
N LYS A 5 -71.12 40.29 -27.86
CA LYS A 5 -71.19 41.26 -26.76
C LYS A 5 -71.96 40.65 -25.58
N LEU A 6 -71.27 40.22 -24.53
CA LEU A 6 -71.89 39.88 -23.25
C LEU A 6 -72.30 41.21 -22.60
N GLY A 7 -73.58 41.56 -22.77
CA GLY A 7 -74.19 42.68 -22.09
C GLY A 7 -74.43 42.32 -20.63
N ASN A 8 -73.44 42.61 -19.77
CA ASN A 8 -73.66 42.67 -18.34
C ASN A 8 -73.75 44.15 -17.93
N PRO A 9 -74.93 44.64 -17.51
CA PRO A 9 -75.13 46.06 -17.22
C PRO A 9 -74.47 46.40 -15.88
N GLY A 10 -73.38 47.19 -15.93
CA GLY A 10 -72.76 47.73 -14.72
C GLY A 10 -71.30 48.14 -14.82
N ILE A 11 -70.57 47.74 -15.86
CA ILE A 11 -69.13 48.06 -15.98
C ILE A 11 -68.94 49.26 -16.91
N ASN A 12 -68.62 50.41 -16.29
CA ASN A 12 -68.34 51.68 -16.95
C ASN A 12 -66.96 51.60 -17.65
N PRO A 13 -66.84 51.75 -18.98
CA PRO A 13 -65.57 51.54 -19.70
C PRO A 13 -64.56 52.70 -19.59
N GLY A 14 -64.83 53.70 -18.75
CA GLY A 14 -63.99 54.88 -18.60
C GLY A 14 -63.03 54.78 -17.40
N GLY A 15 -61.93 54.06 -17.55
CA GLY A 15 -60.85 54.08 -16.57
C GLY A 15 -60.05 52.78 -16.56
N VAL A 16 -59.01 52.70 -17.39
CA VAL A 16 -58.05 51.59 -17.35
C VAL A 16 -57.10 51.81 -16.16
N GLY A 17 -57.66 51.87 -14.96
CA GLY A 17 -56.92 51.80 -13.71
C GLY A 17 -56.51 50.35 -13.51
N LYS A 18 -55.20 50.13 -13.38
CA LYS A 18 -54.56 48.82 -13.24
C LYS A 18 -55.36 47.87 -12.34
N LEU A 19 -55.89 46.79 -12.91
CA LEU A 19 -56.50 45.70 -12.16
C LEU A 19 -55.40 44.98 -11.39
N TYR A 20 -55.44 45.05 -10.07
CA TYR A 20 -54.49 44.35 -9.19
C TYR A 20 -55.21 43.26 -8.39
N GLY A 21 -54.59 42.08 -8.35
CA GLY A 21 -54.89 41.01 -7.40
C GLY A 21 -56.14 40.19 -7.73
N GLU A 22 -57.30 40.61 -7.22
CA GLU A 22 -58.50 39.77 -7.21
C GLU A 22 -59.27 39.79 -8.53
N ASP A 23 -59.29 40.93 -9.22
CA ASP A 23 -60.04 41.05 -10.47
C ASP A 23 -59.37 40.31 -11.65
N TRP A 24 -58.05 40.11 -11.59
CA TRP A 24 -57.36 39.32 -12.62
C TRP A 24 -57.73 37.84 -12.53
N ASN A 25 -57.80 37.29 -11.32
CA ASN A 25 -58.19 35.89 -11.12
C ASN A 25 -59.63 35.64 -11.55
N ARG A 26 -60.55 36.58 -11.27
CA ARG A 26 -61.94 36.50 -11.71
C ARG A 26 -62.08 36.63 -13.23
N LEU A 27 -61.28 37.47 -13.88
CA LEU A 27 -61.26 37.59 -15.33
C LEU A 27 -60.75 36.31 -16.00
N VAL A 28 -59.71 35.69 -15.41
CA VAL A 28 -59.17 34.42 -15.88
C VAL A 28 -60.21 33.30 -15.71
N ASP A 29 -60.82 33.15 -14.54
CA ASP A 29 -61.87 32.14 -14.29
C ASP A 29 -63.08 32.32 -15.20
N ALA A 30 -63.48 33.57 -15.47
CA ALA A 30 -64.62 33.88 -16.34
C ALA A 30 -64.32 33.63 -17.83
N LEU A 31 -63.07 33.79 -18.26
CA LEU A 31 -62.66 33.53 -19.65
C LEU A 31 -62.39 32.05 -19.91
N THR A 32 -61.96 31.30 -18.89
CA THR A 32 -61.62 29.88 -19.03
C THR A 32 -62.74 28.94 -18.60
N GLY A 33 -63.78 29.43 -17.92
CA GLY A 33 -64.94 28.62 -17.55
C GLY A 33 -64.67 27.61 -16.43
N GLY A 34 -63.65 27.84 -15.59
CA GLY A 34 -63.34 26.99 -14.44
C GLY A 34 -62.77 25.60 -14.77
N ILE A 35 -62.40 25.34 -16.02
CA ILE A 35 -61.55 24.20 -16.36
C ILE A 35 -60.10 24.58 -16.04
N ALA A 36 -59.46 23.78 -15.19
CA ALA A 36 -58.03 23.89 -14.90
C ALA A 36 -57.25 23.51 -16.17
N GLU A 37 -57.10 24.47 -17.08
CA GLU A 37 -56.31 24.28 -18.28
C GLU A 37 -54.83 24.31 -17.89
N SER A 38 -54.06 23.40 -18.47
CA SER A 38 -52.61 23.49 -18.49
C SER A 38 -52.24 24.86 -19.06
N LEU A 39 -51.74 25.76 -18.21
CA LEU A 39 -51.28 27.07 -18.65
C LEU A 39 -49.95 26.88 -19.39
N ILE A 40 -50.02 26.70 -20.71
CA ILE A 40 -48.85 26.57 -21.58
C ILE A 40 -48.33 27.98 -21.87
N PHE A 41 -47.22 28.36 -21.23
CA PHE A 41 -46.54 29.61 -21.53
C PHE A 41 -45.78 29.50 -22.86
N LEU A 42 -46.29 30.13 -23.91
CA LEU A 42 -45.57 30.33 -25.17
C LEU A 42 -44.58 31.51 -25.02
N GLY A 43 -43.55 31.33 -24.19
CA GLY A 43 -42.52 32.34 -23.94
C GLY A 43 -41.83 32.18 -22.58
N PRO A 44 -40.68 32.87 -22.34
CA PRO A 44 -39.96 32.76 -21.08
C PRO A 44 -40.80 33.32 -19.92
N LEU A 45 -41.09 32.48 -18.93
CA LEU A 45 -41.77 32.89 -17.71
C LEU A 45 -40.77 33.67 -16.83
N ARG A 46 -41.10 34.93 -16.55
CA ARG A 46 -40.36 35.77 -15.60
C ARG A 46 -41.18 35.87 -14.32
N VAL A 47 -40.69 35.28 -13.23
CA VAL A 47 -41.29 35.46 -11.91
C VAL A 47 -40.51 36.55 -11.19
N GLY A 48 -41.16 37.67 -10.90
CA GLY A 48 -40.58 38.79 -10.18
C GLY A 48 -41.59 39.37 -9.20
N GLN A 49 -41.16 39.63 -7.97
CA GLN A 49 -41.92 40.40 -7.00
C GLN A 49 -41.23 41.76 -6.86
N GLY A 50 -41.96 42.85 -7.14
CA GLY A 50 -41.55 44.21 -6.83
C GLY A 50 -40.21 44.68 -7.45
N GLY A 51 -40.14 44.83 -8.78
CA GLY A 51 -39.06 45.57 -9.45
C GLY A 51 -37.73 44.82 -9.64
N THR A 52 -37.55 43.66 -9.01
CA THR A 52 -36.39 42.79 -9.17
C THR A 52 -36.81 41.46 -9.81
N SER A 53 -36.15 41.08 -10.91
CA SER A 53 -36.37 39.80 -11.59
C SER A 53 -35.62 38.70 -10.84
N TYR A 54 -36.31 37.68 -10.31
CA TYR A 54 -35.72 36.65 -9.45
C TYR A 54 -35.39 35.33 -10.16
N GLY A 55 -35.48 35.29 -11.48
CA GLY A 55 -35.06 34.14 -12.27
C GLY A 55 -35.84 34.02 -13.57
N LYS A 56 -35.20 33.42 -14.57
CA LYS A 56 -35.85 33.04 -15.82
C LYS A 56 -36.01 31.52 -15.79
N ILE A 57 -37.25 31.05 -15.79
CA ILE A 57 -37.54 29.63 -16.01
C ILE A 57 -37.77 29.49 -17.51
N SER A 58 -36.81 28.86 -18.20
CA SER A 58 -36.93 28.60 -19.63
C SER A 58 -37.25 27.12 -19.81
N VAL A 59 -38.44 26.83 -20.34
CA VAL A 59 -38.84 25.50 -20.80
C VAL A 59 -38.72 25.52 -22.32
N SER A 60 -37.77 24.79 -22.89
CA SER A 60 -37.62 24.69 -24.35
C SER A 60 -38.66 23.73 -24.91
N ASN A 61 -39.36 24.15 -25.98
CA ASN A 61 -40.51 23.45 -26.56
C ASN A 61 -40.14 22.20 -27.40
N ALA A 62 -39.05 21.51 -27.04
CA ALA A 62 -38.54 20.35 -27.77
C ALA A 62 -38.24 19.21 -26.78
N GLY A 63 -39.30 18.52 -26.35
CA GLY A 63 -39.20 17.45 -25.35
C GLY A 63 -39.08 17.99 -23.93
N PHE A 64 -39.62 17.26 -22.95
CA PHE A 64 -39.58 17.64 -21.52
C PHE A 64 -38.18 17.52 -20.89
N ASP A 65 -37.13 17.73 -21.68
CA ASP A 65 -35.74 17.40 -21.37
C ASP A 65 -35.08 18.49 -20.51
N GLY A 66 -35.65 18.71 -19.33
CA GLY A 66 -35.11 19.54 -18.26
C GLY A 66 -35.72 20.94 -18.08
N ILE A 67 -36.04 21.28 -16.84
CA ILE A 67 -36.29 22.66 -16.40
C ILE A 67 -34.92 23.30 -16.11
N SER A 68 -34.51 24.27 -16.93
CA SER A 68 -33.35 25.11 -16.61
C SER A 68 -33.79 26.33 -15.79
N VAL A 69 -33.27 26.44 -14.57
CA VAL A 69 -33.41 27.64 -13.73
C VAL A 69 -32.09 28.40 -13.82
N GLU A 70 -32.03 29.41 -14.70
CA GLU A 70 -30.92 30.38 -14.69
C GLU A 70 -31.12 31.32 -13.50
N ASN A 71 -30.18 31.28 -12.54
CA ASN A 71 -30.24 32.12 -11.36
C ASN A 71 -29.47 33.42 -11.56
N VAL A 72 -30.06 34.53 -11.10
CA VAL A 72 -29.52 35.88 -11.21
C VAL A 72 -28.75 36.21 -9.93
N ASN A 73 -27.51 36.63 -10.12
CA ASN A 73 -26.55 36.99 -9.07
C ASN A 73 -27.16 37.90 -7.99
N ALA A 74 -27.30 37.38 -6.77
CA ALA A 74 -27.51 38.16 -5.56
C ALA A 74 -26.61 37.60 -4.44
N GLY A 75 -25.36 38.07 -4.38
CA GLY A 75 -24.62 38.14 -3.12
C GLY A 75 -24.08 36.84 -2.51
N GLY A 76 -23.46 35.95 -3.29
CA GLY A 76 -22.29 35.21 -2.78
C GLY A 76 -22.40 33.70 -2.50
N SER A 77 -23.51 33.02 -2.81
CA SER A 77 -23.51 31.55 -2.88
C SER A 77 -24.59 31.01 -3.82
N THR A 78 -24.18 30.25 -4.82
CA THR A 78 -25.06 29.62 -5.81
C THR A 78 -25.43 28.19 -5.41
N TRP A 79 -26.73 27.90 -5.39
CA TRP A 79 -27.26 26.55 -5.33
C TRP A 79 -28.05 26.30 -6.62
N GLY A 80 -27.59 25.36 -7.44
CA GLY A 80 -28.28 24.91 -8.64
C GLY A 80 -28.69 23.44 -8.46
N LEU A 81 -29.97 23.15 -8.68
CA LEU A 81 -30.50 21.79 -8.74
C LEU A 81 -30.75 21.46 -10.21
N PHE A 82 -30.01 20.49 -10.75
CA PHE A 82 -30.27 19.94 -12.07
C PHE A 82 -31.10 18.66 -11.89
N VAL A 83 -32.30 18.64 -12.46
CA VAL A 83 -33.16 17.44 -12.50
C VAL A 83 -33.38 17.11 -13.96
N GLY A 84 -32.92 15.94 -14.39
CA GLY A 84 -33.20 15.38 -15.71
C GLY A 84 -34.26 14.28 -15.63
N ASP A 85 -34.70 13.81 -16.79
CA ASP A 85 -35.90 12.97 -16.97
C ASP A 85 -35.76 11.54 -16.39
N SER A 86 -34.58 11.20 -15.87
CA SER A 86 -34.26 9.89 -15.26
C SER A 86 -34.20 9.93 -13.73
N GLY A 87 -34.80 10.94 -13.09
CA GLY A 87 -34.68 11.23 -11.65
C GLY A 87 -33.59 12.26 -11.38
N ILE A 88 -33.16 12.43 -10.13
CA ILE A 88 -31.91 13.15 -9.82
C ILE A 88 -30.75 12.26 -10.33
N GLY A 89 -30.67 12.15 -11.64
CA GLY A 89 -29.63 11.48 -12.37
C GLY A 89 -28.42 12.38 -12.28
N LEU A 90 -27.66 12.18 -11.21
CA LEU A 90 -26.23 12.44 -11.25
C LEU A 90 -25.72 11.59 -12.43
N GLY A 91 -25.61 12.22 -13.61
CA GLY A 91 -25.13 11.59 -14.83
C GLY A 91 -23.89 10.76 -14.48
N SER A 92 -23.87 9.53 -15.01
CA SER A 92 -23.05 8.37 -14.65
C SER A 92 -21.52 8.55 -14.73
N THR A 93 -20.97 9.73 -14.47
CA THR A 93 -19.52 9.97 -14.51
C THR A 93 -19.01 11.03 -13.53
N ALA A 94 -19.85 11.76 -12.78
CA ALA A 94 -19.36 12.69 -11.75
C ALA A 94 -20.39 12.99 -10.65
N GLY A 95 -20.54 12.07 -9.70
CA GLY A 95 -21.17 12.37 -8.42
C GLY A 95 -20.25 13.27 -7.59
N ILE A 96 -20.45 14.58 -7.65
CA ILE A 96 -19.80 15.52 -6.73
C ILE A 96 -20.50 15.39 -5.37
N ILE A 97 -19.92 14.60 -4.45
CA ILE A 97 -20.34 14.60 -3.05
C ILE A 97 -19.92 15.94 -2.44
N ARG A 98 -20.84 16.91 -2.44
CA ARG A 98 -20.68 18.16 -1.69
C ARG A 98 -21.09 17.87 -0.25
N LYS A 99 -20.13 17.86 0.69
CA LYS A 99 -20.48 18.01 2.10
C LYS A 99 -20.87 19.46 2.32
N GLY A 100 -22.18 19.70 2.44
CA GLY A 100 -22.73 20.99 2.81
C GLY A 100 -22.31 21.37 4.23
N SER A 101 -21.25 22.17 4.33
CA SER A 101 -21.07 23.13 5.42
C SER A 101 -20.58 24.42 4.78
N SER A 102 -21.49 25.39 4.72
CA SER A 102 -21.26 26.82 4.51
C SER A 102 -19.79 27.26 4.33
N GLY A 103 -19.36 27.53 3.09
CA GLY A 103 -18.19 28.39 2.86
C GLY A 103 -17.04 27.85 1.99
N ALA A 104 -17.10 26.63 1.44
CA ALA A 104 -16.07 26.16 0.51
C ALA A 104 -16.47 26.43 -0.95
N GLY A 105 -16.41 27.71 -1.36
CA GLY A 105 -16.38 28.05 -2.77
C GLY A 105 -15.04 27.58 -3.33
N ILE A 106 -15.06 26.72 -4.35
CA ILE A 106 -13.88 26.36 -5.14
C ILE A 106 -13.47 27.65 -5.86
N GLY A 107 -12.54 28.40 -5.26
CA GLY A 107 -11.99 29.60 -5.86
C GLY A 107 -11.26 29.22 -7.15
N GLY A 108 -11.09 30.17 -8.08
CA GLY A 108 -10.47 29.94 -9.40
C GLY A 108 -9.02 29.45 -9.42
N GLY A 109 -8.51 28.87 -8.33
CA GLY A 109 -7.24 28.14 -8.22
C GLY A 109 -7.33 26.83 -7.42
N ASP A 110 -8.51 26.44 -6.93
CA ASP A 110 -8.67 25.22 -6.13
C ASP A 110 -8.71 23.99 -7.04
N THR A 111 -7.71 23.12 -6.88
CA THR A 111 -7.63 21.88 -7.64
C THR A 111 -8.70 20.92 -7.10
N LEU A 112 -9.84 20.85 -7.80
CA LEU A 112 -10.87 19.84 -7.54
C LEU A 112 -10.19 18.46 -7.43
N VAL A 113 -10.20 17.86 -6.24
CA VAL A 113 -9.81 16.45 -6.07
C VAL A 113 -10.89 15.62 -6.77
N MET A 114 -10.73 15.45 -8.07
CA MET A 114 -11.59 14.60 -8.89
C MET A 114 -11.30 13.15 -8.50
N LEU A 115 -11.95 12.67 -7.45
CA LEU A 115 -12.14 11.24 -7.25
C LEU A 115 -12.97 10.75 -8.44
N ARG A 116 -12.31 10.18 -9.46
CA ARG A 116 -12.98 9.62 -10.63
C ARG A 116 -13.41 8.20 -10.27
N PHE A 117 -14.72 8.01 -10.24
CA PHE A 117 -15.32 6.68 -10.20
C PHE A 117 -15.50 6.19 -11.63
N ASN A 118 -15.08 4.96 -11.93
CA ASN A 118 -15.44 4.32 -13.21
C ASN A 118 -16.91 3.86 -13.19
N THR A 119 -17.40 3.30 -14.29
CA THR A 119 -18.78 2.78 -14.38
C THR A 119 -19.07 1.62 -13.43
N SER A 120 -18.03 0.99 -12.89
CA SER A 120 -18.11 -0.06 -11.87
C SER A 120 -18.09 0.49 -10.44
N GLY A 121 -17.92 1.81 -10.27
CA GLY A 121 -17.78 2.46 -8.97
C GLY A 121 -16.36 2.43 -8.39
N ASP A 122 -15.36 1.95 -9.14
CA ASP A 122 -13.98 1.90 -8.66
C ASP A 122 -13.38 3.30 -8.67
N LEU A 123 -12.68 3.65 -7.60
CA LEU A 123 -11.91 4.87 -7.49
C LEU A 123 -10.51 4.67 -8.09
N GLY A 124 -10.23 5.33 -9.21
CA GLY A 124 -8.93 5.29 -9.88
C GLY A 124 -8.12 6.57 -9.72
N LEU A 125 -6.80 6.42 -9.61
CA LEU A 125 -5.85 7.50 -9.90
C LEU A 125 -5.48 7.44 -11.38
N LEU A 126 -5.32 8.60 -12.02
CA LEU A 126 -4.67 8.63 -13.34
C LEU A 126 -3.20 8.22 -13.19
N SER A 127 -2.60 7.67 -14.24
CA SER A 127 -1.16 7.36 -14.25
C SER A 127 -0.33 8.58 -13.85
N GLY A 128 0.57 8.41 -12.88
CA GLY A 128 1.35 9.50 -12.27
C GLY A 128 0.57 10.43 -11.32
N GLY A 129 -0.73 10.21 -11.16
CA GLY A 129 -1.58 10.90 -10.19
C GLY A 129 -1.18 10.55 -8.76
N LYS A 130 -1.36 11.50 -7.84
CA LYS A 130 -1.03 11.36 -6.41
C LYS A 130 -2.29 11.50 -5.56
N LEU A 131 -2.43 10.61 -4.58
CA LEU A 131 -3.33 10.77 -3.45
C LEU A 131 -2.51 11.28 -2.26
N TYR A 132 -2.59 12.58 -1.99
CA TYR A 132 -1.95 13.17 -0.81
C TYR A 132 -2.72 12.79 0.45
N LEU A 133 -1.98 12.34 1.48
CA LEU A 133 -2.52 11.88 2.75
C LEU A 133 -2.33 12.90 3.88
N ASP A 134 -1.53 13.94 3.62
CA ASP A 134 -1.30 15.06 4.50
C ASP A 134 -1.63 16.38 3.79
N ASN A 135 -1.83 17.43 4.60
CA ASN A 135 -1.94 18.79 4.12
C ASN A 135 -0.55 19.44 4.24
N ALA A 136 -0.04 20.01 3.14
CA ALA A 136 1.19 20.81 3.22
C ALA A 136 0.93 21.97 4.18
N ALA A 137 1.52 21.91 5.37
CA ALA A 137 1.12 22.74 6.49
C ALA A 137 1.21 24.27 6.27
N ASN A 138 1.73 24.76 5.12
CA ASN A 138 2.04 26.18 4.93
C ASN A 138 1.87 26.78 3.52
N THR A 139 1.24 26.12 2.52
CA THR A 139 1.19 26.70 1.15
C THR A 139 -0.20 26.80 0.53
N GLY A 140 -1.28 26.49 1.24
CA GLY A 140 -2.64 26.65 0.70
C GLY A 140 -2.91 25.81 -0.56
N GLY A 141 -2.12 24.75 -0.80
CA GLY A 141 -2.22 23.90 -1.98
C GLY A 141 -2.17 22.41 -1.62
N ILE A 142 -2.75 21.60 -2.50
CA ILE A 142 -2.78 20.13 -2.42
C ILE A 142 -1.38 19.60 -2.80
N GLY A 143 -0.44 19.65 -1.86
CA GLY A 143 0.97 19.42 -2.16
C GLY A 143 1.80 18.96 -0.96
N GLY A 144 1.22 18.09 -0.13
CA GLY A 144 1.93 17.48 0.99
C GLY A 144 3.05 16.53 0.53
N ASP A 145 3.93 16.13 1.44
CA ASP A 145 5.08 15.28 1.11
C ASP A 145 4.80 13.80 1.41
N THR A 146 3.60 13.50 1.90
CA THR A 146 3.08 12.17 2.15
C THR A 146 1.96 11.83 1.18
N TYR A 147 2.21 10.89 0.27
CA TYR A 147 1.25 10.54 -0.77
C TYR A 147 1.44 9.11 -1.28
N ILE A 148 0.37 8.60 -1.91
CA ILE A 148 0.36 7.34 -2.65
C ILE A 148 0.25 7.65 -4.14
N THR A 149 1.01 6.96 -4.99
CA THR A 149 0.95 7.15 -6.44
C THR A 149 1.23 5.86 -7.19
N GLU A 150 0.67 5.74 -8.39
CA GLU A 150 1.10 4.73 -9.36
C GLU A 150 2.36 5.26 -10.08
N GLY A 151 3.53 4.82 -9.63
CA GLY A 151 4.81 5.30 -10.17
C GLY A 151 5.23 4.62 -11.48
N ALA A 152 4.58 3.50 -11.83
CA ALA A 152 4.66 2.78 -13.10
C ALA A 152 3.45 1.84 -13.20
N THR A 153 3.13 1.34 -14.40
CA THR A 153 2.03 0.38 -14.60
C THR A 153 2.10 -0.77 -13.58
N ASN A 154 1.03 -0.99 -12.84
CA ASN A 154 0.92 -2.03 -11.81
C ASN A 154 1.87 -1.87 -10.62
N ARG A 155 2.43 -0.67 -10.40
CA ARG A 155 3.34 -0.38 -9.27
C ARG A 155 2.80 0.74 -8.39
N LEU A 156 2.52 0.41 -7.14
CA LEU A 156 2.09 1.37 -6.14
C LEU A 156 3.28 1.83 -5.29
N ASP A 157 3.55 3.13 -5.27
CA ASP A 157 4.62 3.73 -4.48
C ASP A 157 4.01 4.54 -3.32
N PHE A 158 4.56 4.36 -2.12
CA PHE A 158 4.21 5.12 -0.92
C PHE A 158 5.35 6.08 -0.58
N TYR A 159 5.00 7.35 -0.41
CA TYR A 159 5.91 8.43 -0.03
C TYR A 159 5.50 9.02 1.31
N GLY A 160 6.49 9.37 2.13
CA GLY A 160 6.33 10.17 3.35
C GLY A 160 7.56 11.07 3.53
N GLY A 161 7.36 12.34 3.88
CA GLY A 161 8.48 13.28 3.96
C GLY A 161 9.17 13.53 2.62
N GLY A 162 8.48 13.29 1.49
CA GLY A 162 9.03 13.38 0.13
C GLY A 162 9.95 12.22 -0.26
N VAL A 163 10.11 11.23 0.61
CA VAL A 163 10.96 10.06 0.40
C VAL A 163 10.09 8.84 0.12
N ARG A 164 10.50 8.02 -0.86
CA ARG A 164 9.82 6.74 -1.13
C ARG A 164 10.13 5.74 -0.02
N TRP A 165 9.10 5.18 0.61
CA TRP A 165 9.24 4.23 1.72
C TRP A 165 9.01 2.79 1.29
N LEU A 166 8.02 2.57 0.43
CA LEU A 166 7.55 1.25 0.03
C LEU A 166 7.12 1.24 -1.44
N MET A 167 7.44 0.16 -2.15
CA MET A 167 6.96 -0.11 -3.50
C MET A 167 6.27 -1.47 -3.49
N LEU A 168 5.02 -1.53 -3.95
CA LEU A 168 4.24 -2.76 -4.12
C LEU A 168 4.04 -3.03 -5.62
N GLY A 169 4.17 -4.30 -6.03
CA GLY A 169 3.96 -4.72 -7.42
C GLY A 169 5.17 -4.51 -8.34
N TYR A 170 6.34 -4.14 -7.80
CA TYR A 170 7.58 -4.14 -8.57
C TYR A 170 8.10 -5.58 -8.70
N ASN A 171 8.16 -6.11 -9.93
CA ASN A 171 8.48 -7.52 -10.20
C ASN A 171 7.65 -8.49 -9.34
N ASP A 172 6.35 -8.22 -9.20
CA ASP A 172 5.40 -9.00 -8.39
C ASP A 172 5.74 -9.08 -6.88
N GLY A 173 6.53 -8.14 -6.35
CA GLY A 173 7.00 -8.16 -4.97
C GLY A 173 6.82 -6.87 -4.16
N ILE A 174 7.32 -6.92 -2.93
CA ILE A 174 7.53 -5.76 -2.04
C ILE A 174 8.99 -5.34 -2.16
N VAL A 175 9.23 -4.09 -2.55
CA VAL A 175 10.58 -3.51 -2.57
C VAL A 175 10.70 -2.42 -1.52
N ILE A 176 11.74 -2.56 -0.71
CA ILE A 176 12.20 -1.56 0.24
C ILE A 176 13.44 -0.93 -0.38
N PRO A 177 13.47 0.41 -0.58
CA PRO A 177 14.62 1.06 -1.18
C PRO A 177 15.91 0.77 -0.41
N SER A 178 17.05 0.75 -1.12
CA SER A 178 18.36 0.52 -0.51
C SER A 178 18.57 1.39 0.72
N THR A 179 19.18 0.84 1.78
CA THR A 179 19.42 1.47 3.09
C THR A 179 18.16 1.76 3.94
N LYS A 180 16.95 1.54 3.42
CA LYS A 180 15.73 1.62 4.22
C LYS A 180 15.51 0.32 4.98
N LYS A 181 14.66 0.40 6.00
CA LYS A 181 14.45 -0.65 7.01
C LYS A 181 12.99 -1.12 6.96
N LEU A 182 12.78 -2.43 7.07
CA LEU A 182 11.50 -3.03 7.45
C LEU A 182 11.48 -3.18 8.96
N PHE A 183 10.88 -2.24 9.67
CA PHE A 183 10.69 -2.38 11.11
C PHE A 183 9.68 -3.49 11.41
N LEU A 184 10.01 -4.33 12.40
CA LEU A 184 9.17 -5.46 12.82
C LEU A 184 8.29 -5.12 14.02
N ASP A 185 8.54 -3.98 14.66
CA ASP A 185 7.83 -3.41 15.79
C ASP A 185 7.85 -1.87 15.72
N ASP A 186 7.25 -1.22 16.73
CA ASP A 186 7.24 0.23 16.90
C ASP A 186 8.41 0.77 17.74
N GLY A 187 9.27 -0.10 18.27
CA GLY A 187 10.42 0.26 19.09
C GLY A 187 11.58 0.86 18.30
N GLY A 188 11.62 0.63 16.98
CA GLY A 188 12.59 1.25 16.08
C GLY A 188 13.99 0.63 16.12
N ASP A 189 14.18 -0.48 16.84
CA ASP A 189 15.46 -1.14 17.03
C ASP A 189 15.50 -2.58 16.48
N SER A 190 14.36 -3.07 15.98
CA SER A 190 14.23 -4.39 15.38
C SER A 190 13.74 -4.30 13.93
N TYR A 191 14.58 -4.70 12.98
CA TYR A 191 14.31 -4.52 11.55
C TYR A 191 15.10 -5.47 10.63
N LEU A 192 14.60 -5.63 9.40
CA LEU A 192 15.36 -6.17 8.27
C LEU A 192 15.83 -5.01 7.39
N CYS A 193 17.04 -5.08 6.85
CA CYS A 193 17.51 -4.08 5.90
C CYS A 193 18.56 -4.60 4.94
N GLU A 194 18.70 -3.93 3.80
CA GLU A 194 19.86 -4.05 2.93
C GLU A 194 20.96 -3.12 3.46
N ILE A 195 22.09 -3.70 3.87
CA ILE A 195 23.24 -2.97 4.44
C ILE A 195 24.32 -2.65 3.40
N GLY A 196 24.18 -3.20 2.19
CA GLY A 196 25.08 -3.05 1.06
C GLY A 196 24.60 -3.89 -0.10
N ALA A 197 25.17 -3.70 -1.29
CA ALA A 197 24.75 -4.42 -2.48
C ALA A 197 24.78 -5.94 -2.26
N ASN A 198 23.62 -6.59 -2.41
CA ASN A 198 23.42 -8.02 -2.21
C ASN A 198 23.73 -8.51 -0.77
N GLN A 199 23.55 -7.65 0.24
CA GLN A 199 23.75 -8.01 1.64
C GLN A 199 22.53 -7.63 2.48
N ILE A 200 22.01 -8.61 3.23
CA ILE A 200 20.83 -8.44 4.09
C ILE A 200 21.25 -8.64 5.54
N ALA A 201 20.72 -7.81 6.43
CA ALA A 201 20.90 -7.93 7.87
C ALA A 201 19.56 -8.07 8.60
N ILE A 202 19.57 -8.88 9.65
CA ILE A 202 18.52 -8.94 10.68
C ILE A 202 19.08 -8.25 11.93
N VAL A 203 18.41 -7.19 12.36
CA VAL A 203 18.76 -6.39 13.54
C VAL A 203 17.67 -6.57 14.58
N ALA A 204 18.06 -6.79 15.83
CA ALA A 204 17.15 -6.90 16.97
C ALA A 204 17.79 -6.28 18.21
N GLY A 205 17.06 -5.40 18.89
CA GLY A 205 17.60 -4.64 20.03
C GLY A 205 18.73 -3.69 19.62
N GLY A 206 18.65 -3.11 18.41
CA GLY A 206 19.64 -2.18 17.86
C GLY A 206 20.96 -2.83 17.43
N THR A 207 21.09 -4.15 17.57
CA THR A 207 22.31 -4.91 17.27
C THR A 207 22.06 -5.90 16.13
N GLU A 208 22.96 -5.92 15.16
CA GLU A 208 22.93 -6.90 14.07
C GLU A 208 23.16 -8.31 14.63
N ARG A 209 22.24 -9.23 14.32
CA ARG A 209 22.27 -10.62 14.80
C ARG A 209 22.67 -11.61 13.72
N LEU A 210 22.21 -11.35 12.50
CA LEU A 210 22.47 -12.22 11.35
C LEU A 210 22.74 -11.36 10.12
N ARG A 211 23.73 -11.78 9.32
CA ARG A 211 24.03 -11.18 8.02
C ARG A 211 24.15 -12.26 6.96
N VAL A 212 23.53 -12.02 5.81
CA VAL A 212 23.64 -12.87 4.62
C VAL A 212 24.42 -12.11 3.54
N HIS A 213 25.52 -12.71 3.07
CA HIS A 213 26.35 -12.15 2.01
C HIS A 213 26.07 -12.86 0.69
N GLY A 214 25.37 -12.22 -0.24
CA GLY A 214 25.14 -12.78 -1.58
C GLY A 214 26.44 -12.99 -2.37
N GLY A 215 27.41 -12.07 -2.25
CA GLY A 215 28.67 -12.14 -2.99
C GLY A 215 29.63 -13.24 -2.51
N ASN A 216 29.67 -13.50 -1.20
CA ASN A 216 30.57 -14.48 -0.59
C ASN A 216 29.88 -15.83 -0.30
N GLN A 217 28.58 -15.94 -0.60
CA GLN A 217 27.74 -17.12 -0.31
C GLN A 217 27.85 -17.56 1.16
N SER A 218 27.91 -16.59 2.09
CA SER A 218 28.15 -16.83 3.51
C SER A 218 27.03 -16.25 4.38
N ILE A 219 26.87 -16.86 5.56
CA ILE A 219 26.00 -16.36 6.63
C ILE A 219 26.90 -16.09 7.85
N GLU A 220 26.77 -14.91 8.44
CA GLU A 220 27.50 -14.50 9.64
C GLU A 220 26.51 -14.36 10.81
N VAL A 221 26.76 -15.08 11.91
CA VAL A 221 26.10 -14.84 13.20
C VAL A 221 26.91 -13.79 13.94
N ARG A 222 26.24 -12.74 14.45
CA ARG A 222 26.90 -11.57 15.03
C ARG A 222 26.36 -11.25 16.41
N ALA A 223 27.25 -10.70 17.25
CA ALA A 223 26.96 -10.29 18.62
C ALA A 223 26.40 -11.40 19.55
N SER A 224 26.50 -12.66 19.14
CA SER A 224 26.16 -13.85 19.92
C SER A 224 26.81 -15.09 19.29
N ASP A 225 26.81 -16.20 20.03
CA ASP A 225 27.22 -17.50 19.52
C ASP A 225 26.11 -18.15 18.69
N LEU A 226 26.48 -19.10 17.83
CA LEU A 226 25.51 -20.01 17.18
C LEU A 226 25.10 -21.07 18.21
N VAL A 227 23.84 -21.04 18.60
CA VAL A 227 23.23 -22.10 19.43
C VAL A 227 22.36 -22.97 18.53
N ILE A 228 22.58 -24.28 18.60
CA ILE A 228 21.73 -25.29 17.96
C ILE A 228 21.08 -26.12 19.07
N ASP A 229 19.80 -26.48 18.89
CA ASP A 229 19.13 -27.33 19.87
C ASP A 229 19.84 -28.69 20.00
N ALA A 230 19.79 -29.27 21.21
CA ALA A 230 20.35 -30.59 21.46
C ALA A 230 19.82 -31.64 20.46
N ALA A 231 20.68 -32.58 20.07
CA ALA A 231 20.43 -33.59 19.04
C ALA A 231 20.20 -33.07 17.60
N LYS A 232 20.19 -31.75 17.37
CA LYS A 232 20.22 -31.18 16.00
C LYS A 232 21.63 -31.19 15.44
N ARG A 233 21.71 -31.04 14.12
CA ARG A 233 22.94 -31.25 13.33
C ARG A 233 23.35 -29.95 12.66
N LEU A 234 24.63 -29.62 12.75
CA LEU A 234 25.29 -28.67 11.87
C LEU A 234 25.90 -29.44 10.70
N TYR A 235 25.20 -29.43 9.56
CA TYR A 235 25.68 -30.04 8.32
C TYR A 235 26.84 -29.23 7.73
N LEU A 236 27.91 -29.93 7.34
CA LEU A 236 29.13 -29.31 6.81
C LEU A 236 29.17 -29.30 5.28
N ASP A 237 28.23 -30.00 4.65
CA ASP A 237 27.99 -30.02 3.22
C ASP A 237 26.48 -29.92 2.92
N GLY A 238 26.11 -29.78 1.64
CA GLY A 238 24.71 -29.82 1.21
C GLY A 238 24.10 -31.22 1.23
N GLY A 239 24.81 -32.21 1.79
CA GLY A 239 24.37 -33.60 1.93
C GLY A 239 23.60 -33.84 3.23
N SER A 240 23.44 -35.13 3.58
CA SER A 240 22.65 -35.56 4.75
C SER A 240 23.45 -36.41 5.75
N ASP A 241 24.74 -36.59 5.52
CA ASP A 241 25.56 -37.62 6.17
C ASP A 241 26.87 -37.10 6.77
N THR A 242 27.25 -35.83 6.53
CA THR A 242 28.40 -35.17 7.15
C THR A 242 27.96 -34.00 8.04
N TYR A 243 28.12 -34.14 9.35
CA TYR A 243 27.66 -33.14 10.32
C TYR A 243 28.34 -33.24 11.69
N ILE A 244 28.21 -32.18 12.48
CA ILE A 244 28.55 -32.13 13.91
C ILE A 244 27.24 -32.02 14.70
N ARG A 245 27.13 -32.73 15.84
CA ARG A 245 25.99 -32.58 16.75
C ARG A 245 26.36 -32.80 18.20
N GLU A 246 25.55 -32.28 19.10
CA GLU A 246 25.52 -32.71 20.51
C GLU A 246 24.53 -33.88 20.65
N THR A 247 24.98 -35.06 21.10
CA THR A 247 24.10 -36.22 21.31
C THR A 247 23.52 -36.32 22.71
N SER A 248 24.22 -35.79 23.70
CA SER A 248 23.78 -35.63 25.08
C SER A 248 24.59 -34.51 25.72
N ALA A 249 24.21 -34.09 26.93
CA ALA A 249 24.87 -32.99 27.61
C ALA A 249 26.39 -33.18 27.68
N ASN A 250 27.14 -32.25 27.06
CA ASN A 250 28.60 -32.27 27.00
C ASN A 250 29.19 -33.42 26.17
N VAL A 251 28.44 -34.00 25.22
CA VAL A 251 28.94 -35.01 24.27
C VAL A 251 28.74 -34.52 22.84
N VAL A 252 29.85 -34.30 22.14
CA VAL A 252 29.88 -33.82 20.76
C VAL A 252 30.35 -34.94 19.84
N ASP A 253 29.57 -35.23 18.80
CA ASP A 253 29.88 -36.22 17.78
C ASP A 253 30.15 -35.58 16.43
N VAL A 254 31.14 -36.11 15.72
CA VAL A 254 31.46 -35.77 14.33
C VAL A 254 31.16 -36.96 13.43
N TYR A 255 30.24 -36.77 12.49
CA TYR A 255 29.84 -37.75 11.49
C TYR A 255 30.41 -37.36 10.12
N VAL A 256 30.91 -38.35 9.39
CA VAL A 256 31.36 -38.22 7.99
C VAL A 256 30.84 -39.42 7.22
N GLY A 257 30.12 -39.20 6.12
CA GLY A 257 29.56 -40.30 5.34
C GLY A 257 28.59 -41.20 6.12
N GLY A 258 27.91 -40.66 7.13
CA GLY A 258 26.94 -41.39 7.96
C GLY A 258 27.57 -42.20 9.09
N VAL A 259 28.90 -42.22 9.20
CA VAL A 259 29.64 -42.93 10.25
C VAL A 259 30.15 -41.94 11.29
N GLN A 260 29.96 -42.25 12.57
CA GLN A 260 30.53 -41.46 13.67
C GLN A 260 32.05 -41.68 13.68
N MET A 261 32.80 -40.64 13.33
CA MET A 261 34.26 -40.70 13.22
C MET A 261 34.95 -40.29 14.51
N MET A 262 34.33 -39.37 15.27
CA MET A 262 34.86 -38.87 16.53
C MET A 262 33.73 -38.60 17.53
N GLN A 263 33.98 -38.89 18.80
CA GLN A 263 33.19 -38.43 19.94
C GLN A 263 34.10 -37.69 20.90
N LEU A 264 33.65 -36.53 21.36
CA LEU A 264 34.29 -35.71 22.37
C LEU A 264 33.36 -35.67 23.59
N ASN A 265 33.90 -35.92 24.77
CA ASN A 265 33.20 -35.63 26.02
C ASN A 265 34.15 -34.92 26.99
N THR A 266 33.68 -34.69 28.22
CA THR A 266 34.41 -33.95 29.24
C THR A 266 35.70 -34.63 29.71
N THR A 267 35.93 -35.89 29.37
CA THR A 267 37.05 -36.69 29.90
C THR A 267 37.92 -37.36 28.85
N HIS A 268 37.42 -37.59 27.63
CA HIS A 268 38.17 -38.26 26.57
C HIS A 268 37.71 -37.89 25.17
N ILE A 269 38.53 -38.29 24.20
CA ILE A 269 38.27 -38.24 22.75
C ILE A 269 38.27 -39.68 22.26
N ASP A 270 37.14 -40.16 21.74
CA ASP A 270 37.07 -41.42 21.02
C ASP A 270 37.18 -41.16 19.51
N ILE A 271 38.16 -41.78 18.86
CA ILE A 271 38.34 -41.72 17.41
C ILE A 271 38.01 -43.10 16.86
N ASN A 272 36.91 -43.20 16.11
CA ASN A 272 36.46 -44.45 15.48
C ASN A 272 37.21 -44.71 14.18
N GLN A 273 38.54 -44.84 14.27
CA GLN A 273 39.38 -45.22 13.15
C GLN A 273 40.09 -46.55 13.42
N LYS A 274 39.94 -47.48 12.47
CA LYS A 274 40.61 -48.77 12.45
C LYS A 274 42.14 -48.65 12.31
N THR A 275 42.65 -47.49 11.87
CA THR A 275 44.10 -47.28 11.67
C THR A 275 44.51 -45.91 12.22
N LEU A 276 45.24 -45.90 13.33
CA LEU A 276 46.02 -44.73 13.73
C LEU A 276 47.27 -44.68 12.84
N ARG A 277 47.25 -43.84 11.81
CA ARG A 277 48.45 -43.59 10.99
C ARG A 277 49.32 -42.59 11.72
N ASN A 278 50.52 -42.99 12.13
CA ASN A 278 51.52 -42.08 12.68
C ASN A 278 51.88 -41.01 11.62
N PRO A 279 51.52 -39.72 11.82
CA PRO A 279 51.74 -38.68 10.81
C PRO A 279 53.22 -38.46 10.49
N LYS A 280 54.13 -38.78 11.43
CA LYS A 280 55.59 -38.64 11.26
C LYS A 280 56.21 -39.66 10.30
N ASN A 281 55.46 -40.66 9.84
CA ASN A 281 55.97 -41.71 8.94
C ASN A 281 55.19 -41.75 7.61
N SER A 282 54.50 -40.66 7.26
CA SER A 282 53.73 -40.51 6.01
C SER A 282 54.60 -40.42 4.75
N ALA A 283 55.89 -40.11 4.91
CA ALA A 283 56.90 -40.55 3.96
C ALA A 283 57.22 -42.01 4.24
N ASN A 284 57.00 -42.85 3.23
CA ASN A 284 57.29 -44.28 3.12
C ASN A 284 58.75 -44.66 3.47
N THR A 285 59.25 -44.33 4.67
CA THR A 285 60.24 -45.18 5.29
C THR A 285 59.46 -46.35 5.84
N ALA A 286 59.34 -47.40 5.02
CA ALA A 286 59.35 -48.74 5.57
C ALA A 286 60.24 -48.70 6.81
N VAL A 287 59.74 -49.18 7.95
CA VAL A 287 60.69 -49.61 8.96
C VAL A 287 61.47 -50.69 8.21
N SER A 288 62.66 -50.35 7.75
CA SER A 288 63.65 -51.27 7.23
C SER A 288 64.90 -50.93 8.03
N GLY A 289 65.52 -51.96 8.62
CA GLY A 289 66.64 -51.79 9.56
C GLY A 289 66.24 -51.83 11.04
N THR A 290 66.83 -50.96 11.84
CA THR A 290 66.82 -51.03 13.31
C THR A 290 65.42 -50.79 13.90
N PRO A 291 65.03 -51.48 15.00
CA PRO A 291 63.78 -51.21 15.69
C PRO A 291 63.60 -49.72 16.02
N LYS A 292 62.40 -49.20 15.79
CA LYS A 292 62.07 -47.81 16.13
C LYS A 292 61.27 -47.79 17.43
N THR A 293 61.63 -46.88 18.33
CA THR A 293 60.83 -46.64 19.54
C THR A 293 59.65 -45.74 19.19
N VAL A 294 58.44 -46.24 19.43
CA VAL A 294 57.21 -45.45 19.42
C VAL A 294 56.91 -45.07 20.85
N GLU A 295 56.89 -43.78 21.14
CA GLU A 295 56.47 -43.25 22.42
C GLU A 295 54.97 -42.92 22.36
N ILE A 296 54.21 -43.45 23.32
CA ILE A 296 52.81 -43.12 23.56
C ILE A 296 52.73 -42.62 24.99
N ASP A 297 52.45 -41.33 25.18
CA ASP A 297 52.19 -40.78 26.51
C ASP A 297 50.74 -41.07 26.91
N ILE A 298 50.54 -41.76 28.04
CA ILE A 298 49.24 -42.04 28.63
C ILE A 298 49.20 -41.35 29.99
N ALA A 299 48.42 -40.27 30.08
CA ALA A 299 48.22 -39.49 31.32
C ALA A 299 49.53 -38.96 31.96
N GLY A 300 50.48 -38.50 31.15
CA GLY A 300 51.77 -37.97 31.61
C GLY A 300 52.80 -39.05 31.92
N THR A 301 52.49 -40.32 31.63
CA THR A 301 53.43 -41.44 31.73
C THR A 301 53.79 -41.89 30.31
N PRO A 302 55.04 -41.72 29.87
CA PRO A 302 55.47 -42.18 28.55
C PRO A 302 55.60 -43.70 28.51
N TYR A 303 54.96 -44.33 27.53
CA TYR A 303 55.09 -45.74 27.20
C TYR A 303 55.89 -45.89 25.91
N TYR A 304 56.89 -46.74 25.94
CA TYR A 304 57.78 -46.97 24.81
C TYR A 304 57.53 -48.36 24.22
N PHE A 305 57.23 -48.40 22.93
CA PHE A 305 57.05 -49.64 22.18
C PHE A 305 58.16 -49.76 21.15
N LEU A 306 58.90 -50.87 21.15
CA LEU A 306 59.77 -51.20 20.03
C LEU A 306 58.91 -51.71 18.87
N ALA A 307 58.80 -50.91 17.81
CA ALA A 307 58.25 -51.35 16.55
C ALA A 307 59.36 -52.02 15.73
N TYR A 308 59.23 -53.34 15.55
CA TYR A 308 60.10 -54.10 14.68
C TYR A 308 59.62 -54.01 13.22
N PRO A 309 60.51 -53.85 12.26
CA PRO A 309 60.14 -53.93 10.85
C PRO A 309 59.66 -55.33 10.51
N THR A 310 58.50 -55.42 9.85
CA THR A 310 58.08 -56.66 9.20
C THR A 310 58.91 -56.83 7.93
N SER A 311 59.74 -57.88 7.84
CA SER A 311 60.32 -58.27 6.55
C SER A 311 59.17 -58.60 5.60
N SER A 312 59.12 -57.94 4.44
CA SER A 312 58.24 -58.39 3.36
C SER A 312 58.62 -59.83 3.02
N ALA A 313 57.70 -60.77 3.25
CA ALA A 313 57.79 -62.11 2.68
C ALA A 313 57.50 -62.05 1.18
#